data_AF-T1BRV6-F1
#
_entry.id   AF-T1BRV6-F1
#
_cell.length_a   1.000
_cell.length_b   1.000
_cell.length_c   1.000
_cell.angle_alpha   90.00
_cell.angle_beta   90.00
_cell.angle_gamma   90.00
#
_symmetry.space_group_name_H-M   'P 1'
#
loop_
_entity.id
_entity.type
_entity.pdbx_description
1 polymer ?
#
loop_
_entity_poly.entity_id
_entity_poly.type
_entity_poly.pdbx_seq_one_letter_code
_entity_poly.pdbx_strand_id
1 'polypeptide(L)' 'MNVLKPHLQTTIWTLLERGATQREIHRITGIDRKTLRVYHQRWAGKRANSPGVATGPGEQTPPPWPPVP' A
#
# COMPACT_ATOMS: atom_id res chain seq x y z
N MET A 1 6.23 19.33 11.13
CA MET A 1 6.45 20.32 10.05
C MET A 1 6.71 19.58 8.74
N ASN A 2 6.05 20.00 7.66
CA ASN A 2 6.24 19.43 6.33
C ASN A 2 7.49 20.05 5.68
N VAL A 3 8.63 19.38 5.86
CA VAL A 3 9.90 19.74 5.21
C VAL A 3 9.95 19.36 3.72
N LEU A 4 8.95 18.62 3.24
CA LEU A 4 8.86 18.13 1.87
C LEU A 4 7.96 19.05 1.02
N LYS A 5 8.39 19.40 -0.19
CA LYS A 5 7.60 20.25 -1.10
C LYS A 5 6.23 19.60 -1.39
N PRO A 6 5.13 20.37 -1.51
CA PRO A 6 3.78 19.83 -1.70
C PRO A 6 3.66 18.85 -2.87
N HIS A 7 4.26 19.16 -4.02
CA HIS A 7 4.22 18.27 -5.19
C HIS A 7 4.88 16.91 -4.93
N LEU A 8 5.95 16.86 -4.12
CA LEU A 8 6.60 15.60 -3.76
C LEU A 8 5.72 14.74 -2.85
N GLN A 9 4.92 15.37 -1.97
CA GLN A 9 3.98 14.65 -1.12
C GLN A 9 2.88 14.01 -1.94
N THR A 10 2.32 14.74 -2.90
CA THR A 10 1.33 14.21 -3.84
C THR A 10 1.91 13.04 -4.62
N THR A 11 3.14 13.15 -5.13
CA THR A 11 3.80 12.06 -5.86
C THR A 11 3.98 10.82 -4.98
N ILE A 12 4.44 10.97 -3.73
CA ILE A 12 4.56 9.82 -2.80
C ILE A 12 3.20 9.18 -2.55
N TRP A 13 2.15 9.99 -2.32
CA TRP A 13 0.79 9.52 -2.07
C TRP A 13 0.28 8.67 -3.24
N THR A 14 0.38 9.19 -4.46
CA THR A 14 -0.05 8.49 -5.68
C THR A 14 0.76 7.21 -5.94
N LEU A 15 2.08 7.21 -5.69
CA LEU A 15 2.91 6.03 -5.88
C LEU A 15 2.61 4.93 -4.85
N LEU A 16 2.37 5.31 -3.58
CA LEU A 16 1.96 4.38 -2.53
C LEU A 16 0.58 3.77 -2.82
N GLU A 17 -0.35 4.57 -3.36
CA GLU A 17 -1.67 4.09 -3.75
C GLU A 17 -1.61 3.02 -4.84
N ARG A 18 -0.69 3.20 -5.80
CA ARG A 18 -0.38 2.25 -6.87
C ARG A 18 0.43 1.02 -6.42
N GLY A 19 0.77 0.92 -5.13
CA GLY A 19 1.54 -0.21 -4.59
C GLY A 19 3.04 -0.18 -4.89
N ALA A 20 3.60 0.97 -5.28
CA ALA A 20 5.03 1.09 -5.54
C ALA A 20 5.86 0.87 -4.26
N THR A 21 7.00 0.21 -4.41
CA THR A 21 7.92 -0.06 -3.30
C THR A 21 8.70 1.21 -2.91
N GLN A 22 9.18 1.26 -1.66
CA GLN A 22 10.02 2.37 -1.19
C GLN A 22 11.28 2.59 -2.06
N ARG A 23 11.83 1.51 -2.63
CA ARG A 23 13.00 1.58 -3.51
C ARG A 23 12.67 2.24 -4.84
N GLU A 24 11.53 1.93 -5.42
CA GLU A 24 11.06 2.56 -6.66
C GLU A 24 10.78 4.04 -6.45
N ILE A 25 10.08 4.38 -5.37
CA ILE A 25 9.78 5.78 -5.04
C ILE A 25 11.07 6.57 -4.82
N HIS A 26 12.08 6.00 -4.15
CA HIS A 26 13.39 6.63 -3.99
C HIS A 26 14.08 6.88 -5.34
N ARG A 27 14.06 5.91 -6.26
CA ARG A 27 14.65 6.08 -7.61
C ARG A 27 13.94 7.16 -8.42
N ILE A 28 12.62 7.26 -8.31
CA ILE A 28 11.81 8.20 -9.10
C ILE A 28 11.92 9.62 -8.53
N THR A 29 11.86 9.77 -7.20
CA THR A 29 11.73 11.08 -6.54
C THR A 29 13.03 11.61 -5.95
N GLY A 30 14.07 10.77 -5.81
CA GLY A 30 15.32 11.12 -5.13
C GLY A 30 15.18 11.30 -3.61
N ILE A 31 14.00 11.04 -3.05
CA ILE A 31 13.72 11.26 -1.62
C ILE A 31 14.33 10.13 -0.80
N ASP A 32 14.96 10.49 0.32
CA ASP A 32 15.58 9.52 1.22
C ASP A 32 14.58 8.44 1.69
N ARG A 33 15.02 7.17 1.68
CA ARG A 33 14.20 6.01 2.04
C ARG A 33 13.64 6.07 3.46
N LYS A 34 14.33 6.72 4.41
CA LYS A 34 13.84 6.94 5.80
C LYS A 34 12.60 7.82 5.80
N THR A 35 12.57 8.86 4.98
CA THR A 35 11.39 9.72 4.80
C THR A 35 10.24 8.90 4.24
N LEU A 36 10.49 8.11 3.20
CA LEU A 36 9.48 7.25 2.59
C LEU A 36 8.93 6.20 3.57
N ARG A 37 9.77 5.65 4.47
CA ARG A 37 9.35 4.72 5.52
C ARG A 37 8.33 5.35 6.48
N VAL A 38 8.56 6.59 6.92
CA VAL A 38 7.61 7.33 7.77
C VAL A 38 6.29 7.59 7.05
N TYR A 39 6.34 7.97 5.76
CA TYR A 39 5.14 8.17 4.94
C TYR A 39 4.37 6.88 4.72
N HIS A 40 5.04 5.76 4.47
CA HIS A 40 4.43 4.45 4.30
C HIS A 40 3.71 3.99 5.58
N GLN A 41 4.31 4.20 6.76
CA GLN A 41 3.66 3.90 8.05
C GLN A 41 2.40 4.75 8.26
N ARG A 42 2.48 6.05 7.99
CA ARG A 42 1.33 6.96 8.06
C ARG A 42 0.25 6.57 7.04
N TRP A 43 0.63 6.15 5.85
CA TRP A 43 -0.29 5.66 4.82
C TRP A 43 -1.01 4.39 5.26
N ALA A 44 -0.28 3.40 5.77
CA ALA A 44 -0.85 2.16 6.30
C ALA A 44 -1.82 2.44 7.46
N GLY A 45 -1.46 3.32 8.39
CA GLY A 45 -2.35 3.74 9.48
C GLY A 45 -3.59 4.50 9.00
N LYS A 46 -3.51 5.26 7.90
CA LYS A 46 -4.68 5.89 7.27
C LYS A 46 -5.58 4.89 6.54
N ARG A 47 -5.01 3.92 5.82
CA ARG A 47 -5.76 2.81 5.19
C ARG A 47 -6.45 1.92 6.22
N ALA A 48 -5.89 1.74 7.41
CA ALA A 48 -6.55 0.96 8.47
C ALA A 48 -7.93 1.53 8.89
N ASN A 49 -8.17 2.84 8.68
CA ASN A 49 -9.45 3.49 8.96
C ASN A 49 -10.42 3.56 7.75
N SER A 50 -10.04 2.98 6.61
CA SER A 50 -10.90 2.83 5.43
C SER A 50 -10.45 1.60 4.66
N PRO A 51 -11.11 0.44 4.86
CA PRO A 51 -10.70 -0.81 4.24
C PRO A 51 -10.92 -0.71 2.73
N GLY A 52 -9.87 -0.28 2.01
CA GLY A 52 -9.82 -0.42 0.56
C GLY A 52 -9.75 -1.91 0.21
N VAL A 53 -10.58 -2.32 -0.76
CA VAL A 53 -10.78 -3.68 -1.29
C VAL A 53 -9.61 -4.61 -1.00
N ALA A 54 -9.83 -5.52 -0.04
CA ALA A 54 -8.98 -6.65 0.22
C ALA A 54 -9.19 -7.69 -0.89
N THR A 55 -8.59 -7.48 -2.06
CA THR A 55 -8.34 -8.60 -2.99
C THR A 55 -7.14 -9.37 -2.45
N GLY A 56 -7.33 -10.04 -1.31
CA GLY A 56 -6.63 -11.30 -1.08
C GLY A 56 -7.28 -12.33 -2.02
N PRO A 57 -6.54 -13.30 -2.57
CA PRO A 57 -7.18 -14.46 -3.17
C PRO A 57 -8.00 -15.10 -2.05
N GLY A 58 -9.32 -14.93 -2.10
CA GLY A 58 -10.22 -15.60 -1.19
C GLY A 58 -9.97 -17.09 -1.39
N GLU A 59 -9.45 -17.74 -0.36
CA GLU A 59 -9.24 -19.18 -0.35
C GLU A 59 -10.63 -19.81 -0.50
N GLN A 60 -10.99 -20.14 -1.74
CA GLN A 60 -12.30 -20.67 -2.08
C GLN A 60 -12.35 -22.10 -1.55
N THR A 61 -12.98 -22.28 -0.40
CA THR A 61 -13.23 -23.61 0.15
C THR A 61 -14.03 -24.41 -0.87
N PRO A 62 -13.52 -25.56 -1.37
CA PRO A 62 -14.26 -26.38 -2.32
C PRO A 62 -15.54 -26.92 -1.65
N PRO A 63 -16.62 -27.11 -2.42
CA PRO A 63 -17.87 -27.65 -1.88
C PRO A 63 -17.68 -29.07 -1.33
N PRO A 64 -18.47 -29.48 -0.32
CA PRO A 64 -18.40 -30.83 0.25
C PRO A 64 -18.77 -31.89 -0.79
N TRP A 65 -18.11 -33.04 -0.71
CA TRP A 65 -18.31 -34.16 -1.64
C TRP A 65 -19.64 -34.88 -1.35
N PRO A 66 -20.36 -35.34 -2.39
CA PRO A 66 -21.60 -36.09 -2.20
C PRO A 66 -21.34 -37.44 -1.50
N PRO A 67 -22.29 -37.91 -0.66
CA PRO A 67 -22.16 -39.21 -0.01
C PRO A 67 -22.15 -40.33 -1.06
N VAL A 68 -21.23 -41.28 -0.88
CA VAL A 68 -21.14 -42.50 -1.70
C VAL A 68 -22.27 -43.49 -1.32
N PRO A 69 -22.84 -44.22 -2.30
CA PRO A 69 -23.86 -45.25 -2.07
C PRO A 69 -23.30 -46.51 -1.39
#